data_AF-A0A7J5XIK3-F1
#
_entry.id   AF-A0A7J5XIK3-F1
#
_cell.length_a   1.000
_cell.length_b   1.000
_cell.length_c   1.000
_cell.angle_alpha   90.00
_cell.angle_beta   90.00
_cell.angle_gamma   90.00
#
_symmetry.space_group_name_H-M   'P 1'
#
loop_
_entity.id
_entity.type
_entity.pdbx_description
1 polymer ?
#
loop_
_entity_poly.entity_id
_entity_poly.type
_entity_poly.pdbx_seq_one_letter_code
_entity_poly.pdbx_strand_id
1 'polypeptide(L)'
;MDIAVVNRFLLYKELYKRRGDPARAKPLTQKSFREQLAKEMVEFSGVPAAAPPRPPTPPPSLTCMPAYYGEDATTVRRYCRKCSDAGNRRVKTPVYCRKCQVPLCFTPKKNCYREWHDLLE
;
A
#
# COMPACT_ATOMS: atom_id res chain seq x y z
N MET A 1 -13.60 -1.09 -1.62
CA MET A 1 -13.74 -0.43 -0.30
C MET A 1 -14.90 0.57 -0.29
N ASP A 2 -15.02 1.46 -1.28
CA ASP A 2 -16.06 2.50 -1.29
C ASP A 2 -17.50 1.98 -1.25
N ILE A 3 -17.78 0.87 -1.94
CA ILE A 3 -19.10 0.23 -1.95
C ILE A 3 -19.53 -0.16 -0.53
N ALA A 4 -18.63 -0.74 0.28
CA ALA A 4 -18.95 -1.17 1.65
C ALA A 4 -19.21 0.03 2.57
N VAL A 5 -18.46 1.12 2.42
CA VAL A 5 -18.64 2.36 3.20
C VAL A 5 -19.98 3.02 2.88
N VAL A 6 -20.38 3.05 1.60
CA VAL A 6 -21.68 3.57 1.19
C VAL A 6 -22.83 2.68 1.71
N ASN A 7 -22.70 1.36 1.59
CA ASN A 7 -23.71 0.42 2.08
C ASN A 7 -23.91 0.54 3.60
N ARG A 8 -22.81 0.64 4.36
CA ARG A 8 -22.86 0.88 5.82
C ARG A 8 -23.59 2.19 6.14
N PHE A 9 -23.35 3.26 5.38
CA PHE A 9 -24.02 4.55 5.58
C PHE A 9 -25.53 4.51 5.26
N LEU A 10 -25.94 3.76 4.23
CA LEU A 10 -27.36 3.55 3.92
C LEU A 10 -28.07 2.80 5.05
N LEU A 11 -27.45 1.74 5.57
CA LEU A 11 -27.97 1.01 6.73
C LEU A 11 -28.05 1.90 7.97
N TYR A 12 -27.04 2.74 8.22
CA TYR A 12 -27.05 3.71 9.32
C TYR A 12 -28.25 4.68 9.23
N LYS A 13 -28.52 5.22 8.03
CA LYS A 13 -29.68 6.11 7.80
C LYS A 13 -31.01 5.40 8.05
N GLU A 14 -31.13 4.15 7.60
CA GLU A 14 -32.35 3.37 7.76
C GLU A 14 -32.61 3.03 9.24
N LEU A 15 -31.58 2.63 9.98
CA LEU A 15 -31.67 2.41 11.42
C LEU A 15 -32.03 3.70 12.17
N TYR A 16 -31.49 4.84 11.76
CA TYR A 16 -31.81 6.13 12.35
C TYR A 16 -33.30 6.49 12.14
N LYS A 17 -33.85 6.27 10.93
CA LYS A 17 -35.28 6.49 10.65
C LYS A 17 -36.17 5.57 11.47
N ARG A 18 -35.80 4.29 11.60
CA ARG A 18 -36.59 3.29 12.33
C ARG A 18 -36.58 3.47 13.84
N ARG A 19 -35.49 3.99 14.41
CA ARG A 19 -35.35 4.15 15.86
C ARG A 19 -36.14 5.34 16.42
N GLY A 20 -36.60 6.26 15.57
CA GLY A 20 -37.53 7.32 15.96
C GLY A 20 -37.07 8.20 17.12
N ASP A 21 -35.76 8.31 17.35
CA ASP A 21 -35.17 8.87 18.57
C ASP A 21 -35.18 10.42 18.50
N PRO A 22 -36.06 11.14 19.24
CA PRO A 22 -36.16 12.59 19.18
C PRO A 22 -34.94 13.30 19.80
N ALA A 23 -34.10 12.58 20.53
CA ALA A 23 -32.92 13.11 21.22
C ALA A 23 -31.67 13.24 20.32
N ARG A 24 -31.61 12.58 19.16
CA ARG A 24 -30.44 12.67 18.27
C ARG A 24 -30.68 13.73 17.21
N ALA A 25 -30.17 14.93 17.44
CA ALA A 25 -30.26 16.05 16.51
C ALA A 25 -29.63 15.72 15.15
N LYS A 26 -30.49 15.40 14.17
CA LYS A 26 -30.21 15.13 12.75
C LYS A 26 -29.31 13.90 12.46
N PRO A 27 -29.60 13.14 11.39
CA PRO A 27 -28.70 12.08 10.95
C PRO A 27 -27.36 12.66 10.51
N LEU A 28 -26.26 11.97 10.80
CA LEU A 28 -24.93 12.40 10.38
C LEU A 28 -24.85 12.59 8.86
N THR A 29 -24.11 13.62 8.46
CA THR A 29 -23.69 13.78 7.06
C THR A 29 -22.77 12.64 6.65
N GLN A 30 -22.64 12.39 5.35
CA GLN A 30 -21.76 11.33 4.85
C GLN A 30 -20.29 11.57 5.22
N LYS A 31 -19.86 12.83 5.24
CA LYS A 31 -18.50 13.22 5.65
C LYS A 31 -18.24 12.85 7.11
N SER A 32 -19.09 13.33 8.02
CA SER A 32 -18.91 13.07 9.45
C SER A 32 -19.05 11.59 9.80
N PHE A 33 -19.89 10.84 9.07
CA PHE A 33 -19.97 9.38 9.20
C PHE A 33 -18.66 8.69 8.83
N ARG A 34 -18.01 9.11 7.73
CA ARG A 34 -16.71 8.54 7.31
C ARG A 34 -15.60 8.85 8.30
N GLU A 35 -15.59 10.06 8.86
CA GLU A 35 -14.62 10.45 9.89
C GLU A 35 -14.77 9.62 11.16
N GLN A 36 -16.01 9.41 11.63
CA GLN A 36 -16.27 8.54 12.78
C GLN A 36 -15.87 7.09 12.51
N LEU A 37 -16.25 6.55 11.35
CA LEU A 37 -15.89 5.19 10.97
C LEU A 37 -14.36 5.00 10.92
N ALA A 38 -13.62 5.98 10.38
CA ALA A 38 -12.16 5.94 10.36
C ALA A 38 -11.57 5.93 11.77
N LYS A 39 -12.10 6.77 12.67
CA LYS A 39 -11.68 6.83 14.07
C LYS A 39 -11.90 5.48 14.78
N GLU A 40 -13.11 4.92 14.66
CA GLU A 40 -13.46 3.62 15.24
C GLU A 40 -12.58 2.49 14.69
N MET A 41 -12.27 2.50 13.40
CA MET A 41 -11.39 1.50 12.80
C MET A 41 -9.95 1.59 13.31
N VAL A 42 -9.43 2.81 13.53
CA VAL A 42 -8.11 3.02 14.13
C VAL A 42 -8.09 2.52 15.58
N GLU A 43 -9.10 2.88 16.38
CA GLU A 43 -9.25 2.38 17.76
C GLU A 43 -9.35 0.85 17.80
N PHE A 44 -10.16 0.25 16.93
CA PHE A 44 -10.32 -1.21 16.83
C PHE A 44 -9.04 -1.92 16.40
N SER A 45 -8.23 -1.30 15.54
CA SER A 45 -6.98 -1.91 15.06
C SER A 45 -5.92 -2.08 16.15
N GLY A 46 -6.11 -1.47 17.33
CA GLY A 46 -5.12 -1.50 18.42
C GLY A 46 -3.81 -0.82 18.06
N VAL A 47 -3.74 -0.13 16.92
CA VAL A 47 -2.56 0.63 16.51
C VAL A 47 -2.59 1.94 17.27
N PRO A 48 -1.64 2.19 18.20
CA PRO A 48 -1.53 3.50 18.82
C PRO A 48 -1.36 4.56 17.72
N ALA A 49 -2.05 5.69 17.86
CA ALA A 49 -1.95 6.82 16.93
C ALA A 49 -0.50 7.33 16.74
N ALA A 50 0.40 6.93 17.64
CA ALA A 50 1.84 6.97 17.47
C ALA A 50 2.36 5.57 17.09
N ALA A 51 2.20 5.18 15.82
CA ALA A 51 3.06 4.15 15.28
C ALA A 51 4.51 4.66 15.38
N PRO A 52 5.50 3.83 15.78
CA PRO A 52 6.90 4.24 15.72
C PRO A 52 7.19 4.72 14.28
N PRO A 53 8.01 5.77 14.10
CA PRO A 53 8.32 6.28 12.77
C PRO A 53 8.73 5.09 11.92
N ARG A 54 7.98 4.87 10.84
CA ARG A 54 8.39 3.98 9.75
C ARG A 54 9.87 4.27 9.50
N PRO A 55 10.74 3.26 9.39
CA PRO A 55 12.16 3.49 9.16
C PRO A 55 12.29 4.52 8.05
N PRO A 56 13.13 5.56 8.24
CA PRO A 56 13.19 6.68 7.33
C PRO A 56 13.34 6.11 5.93
N THR A 57 12.41 6.48 5.04
CA THR A 57 12.61 6.24 3.61
C THR A 57 14.02 6.76 3.32
N PRO A 58 14.96 5.90 2.88
CA PRO A 58 16.31 6.35 2.61
C PRO A 58 16.21 7.52 1.63
N PRO A 59 17.08 8.55 1.79
CA PRO A 59 17.07 9.71 0.91
C PRO A 59 17.05 9.22 -0.54
N PRO A 60 16.29 9.88 -1.45
CA PRO A 60 16.18 9.45 -2.83
C PRO A 60 17.59 9.36 -3.41
N SER A 61 18.07 8.12 -3.61
CA SER A 61 19.41 7.91 -4.12
C SER A 61 19.44 8.44 -5.55
N LEU A 62 20.31 9.40 -5.84
CA LEU A 62 20.41 10.02 -7.17
C LEU A 62 20.91 9.04 -8.24
N THR A 63 21.55 7.94 -7.81
CA THR A 63 22.13 6.91 -8.68
C THR A 63 21.29 5.64 -8.73
N CYS A 64 21.16 5.08 -9.94
CA CYS A 64 20.63 3.73 -10.14
C CYS A 64 21.64 2.73 -9.58
N MET A 65 21.44 2.30 -8.33
CA MET A 65 22.16 1.17 -7.74
C MET A 65 21.17 0.10 -7.25
N PRO A 66 21.56 -1.19 -7.31
CA PRO A 66 20.77 -2.29 -6.77
C PRO A 66 20.79 -2.28 -5.23
N ALA A 67 19.66 -2.62 -4.61
CA ALA A 67 19.53 -2.84 -3.17
C ALA A 67 18.57 -4.00 -2.88
N TYR A 68 18.65 -4.55 -1.67
CA TYR A 68 17.79 -5.62 -1.20
C TYR A 68 16.64 -5.07 -0.36
N TYR A 69 15.45 -5.68 -0.44
CA TYR A 69 14.27 -5.25 0.34
C TYR A 69 14.39 -5.50 1.86
N GLY A 70 15.33 -6.33 2.30
CA GLY A 70 15.60 -6.63 3.71
C GLY A 70 17.03 -7.12 3.89
N GLU A 71 17.41 -7.40 5.14
CA GLU A 71 18.74 -7.93 5.49
C GLU A 71 18.94 -9.36 4.94
N ASP A 72 17.86 -10.14 4.92
CA ASP A 72 17.85 -11.51 4.38
C ASP A 72 17.18 -11.58 3.00
N ALA A 73 17.86 -12.19 2.03
CA ALA A 73 17.40 -12.34 0.65
C ALA A 73 16.16 -13.25 0.46
N THR A 74 15.60 -13.80 1.53
CA THR A 74 14.44 -14.71 1.54
C THR A 74 13.15 -14.04 2.05
N THR A 75 13.26 -13.07 2.94
CA THR A 75 12.13 -12.54 3.73
C THR A 75 11.19 -11.67 2.90
N VAL A 76 11.72 -10.90 1.93
CA VAL A 76 10.91 -10.03 1.08
C VAL A 76 11.37 -10.13 -0.38
N ARG A 77 10.56 -10.77 -1.23
CA ARG A 77 10.79 -10.88 -2.67
C ARG A 77 9.58 -10.36 -3.44
N ARG A 78 9.83 -9.58 -4.49
CA ARG A 78 8.79 -9.07 -5.41
C ARG A 78 8.96 -9.64 -6.80
N TYR A 79 7.93 -9.59 -7.63
CA TYR A 79 8.04 -10.02 -9.02
C TYR A 79 8.86 -9.01 -9.83
N CYS A 80 9.80 -9.50 -10.62
CA CYS A 80 10.61 -8.68 -11.52
C CYS A 80 9.71 -8.01 -12.55
N ARG A 81 9.78 -6.67 -12.64
CA ARG A 81 8.93 -5.88 -13.54
C ARG A 81 9.16 -6.25 -15.00
N LYS A 82 10.42 -6.25 -15.44
CA LYS A 82 10.78 -6.59 -16.83
C LYS A 82 10.37 -8.01 -17.24
N CYS A 83 10.54 -8.99 -16.36
CA CYS A 83 10.08 -10.35 -16.64
C CYS A 83 8.56 -10.43 -16.73
N SER A 84 7.85 -9.71 -15.86
CA SER A 84 6.39 -9.63 -15.89
C SER A 84 5.89 -9.02 -17.22
N ASP A 85 6.55 -7.95 -17.68
CA ASP A 85 6.22 -7.26 -18.94
C ASP A 85 6.52 -8.15 -20.16
N ALA A 86 7.57 -8.97 -20.10
CA ALA A 86 7.90 -10.00 -21.11
C ALA A 86 7.05 -11.29 -20.99
N GLY A 87 6.04 -11.33 -20.13
CA GLY A 87 5.12 -12.47 -19.97
C GLY A 87 5.55 -13.54 -18.95
N ASN A 88 6.76 -13.47 -18.40
CA ASN A 88 7.22 -14.37 -17.33
C ASN A 88 6.97 -13.79 -15.94
N ARG A 89 5.71 -13.85 -15.50
CA ARG A 89 5.24 -13.28 -14.22
C ARG A 89 5.69 -14.02 -12.96
N ARG A 90 6.40 -15.16 -13.06
CA ARG A 90 6.79 -15.99 -11.91
C ARG A 90 8.16 -15.63 -11.33
N VAL A 91 8.95 -14.82 -12.03
CA VAL A 91 10.31 -14.47 -11.60
C VAL A 91 10.27 -13.53 -10.41
N LYS A 92 10.63 -14.04 -9.23
CA LYS A 92 10.79 -13.26 -8.00
C LYS A 92 12.23 -12.78 -7.85
N THR A 93 12.41 -11.59 -7.30
CA THR A 93 13.71 -10.97 -7.01
C THR A 93 13.68 -10.29 -5.64
N PRO A 94 14.72 -10.43 -4.83
CA PRO A 94 14.91 -9.64 -3.61
C PRO A 94 15.53 -8.27 -3.90
N VAL A 95 15.96 -8.02 -5.15
CA VAL A 95 16.68 -6.82 -5.57
C VAL A 95 15.74 -5.81 -6.23
N TYR A 96 15.97 -4.53 -5.93
CA TYR A 96 15.30 -3.40 -6.57
C TYR A 96 16.28 -2.25 -6.85
N CYS A 97 15.92 -1.36 -7.77
CA CYS A 97 16.66 -0.12 -7.99
C CYS A 97 16.29 0.93 -6.95
N ARG A 98 17.26 1.47 -6.21
CA ARG A 98 17.03 2.49 -5.17
C ARG A 98 16.43 3.79 -5.72
N LYS A 99 16.84 4.21 -6.93
CA LYS A 99 16.33 5.42 -7.61
C LYS A 99 14.95 5.20 -8.22
N CYS A 100 14.80 4.15 -9.02
CA CYS A 100 13.58 3.88 -9.78
C CYS A 100 12.50 3.12 -8.97
N GLN A 101 12.85 2.63 -7.77
CA GLN A 101 11.96 1.86 -6.89
C GLN A 101 11.28 0.66 -7.58
N VAL A 102 11.97 0.06 -8.55
CA VAL A 102 11.47 -1.05 -9.38
C VAL A 102 12.19 -2.36 -9.04
N PRO A 103 11.45 -3.47 -8.80
CA PRO A 103 12.06 -4.79 -8.62
C PRO A 103 12.59 -5.35 -9.93
N LEU A 104 13.87 -5.69 -9.98
CA LEU A 104 14.54 -6.20 -11.18
C LEU A 104 15.38 -7.42 -10.83
N CYS A 105 15.36 -8.41 -11.71
CA CYS A 105 16.17 -9.61 -11.55
C CYS A 105 17.65 -9.27 -11.75
N PHE A 106 18.50 -9.71 -10.82
CA PHE A 106 19.95 -9.52 -10.87
C PHE A 106 20.65 -10.84 -10.59
N THR A 107 20.78 -11.67 -11.62
CA THR A 107 21.38 -13.01 -11.56
C THR A 107 22.41 -13.19 -12.68
N PRO A 108 23.39 -14.09 -12.54
CA PRO A 108 24.37 -14.34 -13.61
C PRO A 108 23.73 -14.78 -14.93
N LYS A 109 22.61 -15.51 -14.88
CA LYS A 109 21.89 -15.99 -16.07
C LYS A 109 21.01 -14.93 -16.73
N LYS A 110 20.53 -13.95 -15.95
CA LYS A 110 19.60 -12.91 -16.43
C LYS A 110 19.72 -11.66 -15.58
N ASN A 111 20.01 -10.54 -16.26
CA ASN A 111 20.26 -9.26 -15.62
C ASN A 111 19.26 -8.21 -16.12
N CYS A 112 18.02 -8.32 -15.65
CA CYS A 112 16.97 -7.36 -15.94
C CYS A 112 17.31 -5.95 -15.43
N TYR A 113 18.19 -5.85 -14.44
CA TYR A 113 18.63 -4.58 -13.87
C TYR A 113 19.39 -3.74 -14.90
N ARG A 114 20.42 -4.32 -15.51
CA ARG A 114 21.20 -3.70 -16.57
C ARG A 114 20.29 -3.33 -17.75
N GLU A 115 19.54 -4.29 -18.26
CA GLU A 115 18.71 -4.05 -19.44
C GLU A 115 17.54 -3.06 -19.23
N TRP A 116 17.23 -2.68 -17.98
CA TRP A 116 16.27 -1.63 -17.66
C TRP A 116 16.93 -0.24 -17.66
N HIS A 117 18.22 -0.18 -17.32
CA HIS A 117 18.97 1.07 -17.22
C HIS A 117 19.79 1.40 -18.48
N ASP A 118 20.18 0.39 -19.26
CA ASP A 118 20.85 0.58 -20.56
C ASP A 118 19.93 1.26 -21.61
N LEU A 119 18.60 1.32 -21.36
CA LEU A 119 17.65 2.03 -22.22
C LEU A 119 17.50 3.52 -21.86
N LEU A 120 18.28 4.02 -20.89
CA LEU A 120 18.23 5.40 -20.39
C LEU A 120 19.53 6.18 -20.67
N GLU A 121 20.43 5.64 -21.51
CA GLU A 121 21.54 6.38 -22.14
C GLU A 121 21.22 6.73 -23.59
#